data_AF-A0A1W2CRM1-F1
#
_entry.id   AF-A0A1W2CRM1-F1
#
_cell.length_a   1.000
_cell.length_b   1.000
_cell.length_c   1.000
_cell.angle_alpha   90.00
_cell.angle_beta   90.00
_cell.angle_gamma   90.00
#
_symmetry.space_group_name_H-M   'P 1'
#
loop_
_entity.id
_entity.type
_entity.pdbx_description
1 polymer ?
#
loop_
_entity_poly.entity_id
_entity_poly.type
_entity_poly.pdbx_seq_one_letter_code
_entity_poly.pdbx_strand_id
1 'polypeptide(L)'
;MKTLKIIIGFLLLYGAGKEYIDASTQLGSFYEISIIIPIFLLIILCTWLIGSGFSVRKFKFKSFEFVKFFIISFVTFATVAIFSIGSKIIPSNFVVINGIKVPLGKCIDGNRRIIPDEKEREEYCKCFIEKITNQPELKSKYQKKLEDDKVNDVFKEIQSSPKFLELDIEDCMSSIKMKWTDNIANSMKRNWKKELIGTEFESTNDIEKYCDCLVDEYRKFPLEKIMEDGFAESKEAVEIDEKCTKQSEK
;
A
#
# COMPACT_ATOMS: atom_id res chain seq x y z
N MET A 1 -37.77 5.66 10.52
CA MET A 1 -36.52 5.90 11.28
C MET A 1 -35.96 4.68 12.02
N LYS A 2 -36.79 3.88 12.74
CA LYS A 2 -36.29 2.74 13.52
C LYS A 2 -35.54 1.68 12.70
N THR A 3 -36.14 1.21 11.60
CA THR A 3 -35.54 0.23 10.68
C THR A 3 -34.24 0.74 10.05
N LEU A 4 -34.21 2.03 9.69
CA LEU A 4 -33.02 2.67 9.12
C LEU A 4 -31.83 2.64 10.09
N LYS A 5 -32.05 2.91 11.38
CA LYS A 5 -30.99 2.82 12.40
C LYS A 5 -30.41 1.41 12.53
N ILE A 6 -31.27 0.39 12.46
CA ILE A 6 -30.86 -1.02 12.53
C ILE A 6 -30.01 -1.37 11.31
N ILE A 7 -30.47 -1.03 10.10
CA ILE A 7 -29.73 -1.29 8.85
C ILE A 7 -28.38 -0.58 8.87
N ILE A 8 -28.35 0.70 9.23
CA ILE A 8 -27.10 1.48 9.32
C ILE A 8 -26.14 0.85 10.34
N GLY A 9 -26.65 0.42 11.51
CA GLY A 9 -25.84 -0.26 12.52
C GLY A 9 -25.17 -1.53 11.98
N PHE A 10 -25.90 -2.37 11.24
CA PHE A 10 -25.33 -3.57 10.63
C PHE A 10 -24.32 -3.26 9.51
N LEU A 11 -24.60 -2.27 8.66
CA LEU A 11 -23.67 -1.83 7.62
C LEU A 11 -22.36 -1.28 8.22
N LEU A 12 -22.46 -0.53 9.32
CA LEU A 12 -21.30 -0.02 10.05
C LEU A 12 -20.49 -1.16 10.69
N LEU A 13 -21.15 -2.17 11.30
CA LEU A 13 -20.45 -3.35 11.83
C LEU A 13 -19.75 -4.14 10.74
N TYR A 14 -20.36 -4.25 9.56
CA TYR A 14 -19.74 -4.89 8.41
C TYR A 14 -18.50 -4.14 7.92
N GLY A 15 -18.60 -2.81 7.76
CA GLY A 15 -17.48 -1.96 7.40
C GLY A 15 -16.35 -2.00 8.44
N ALA A 16 -16.70 -1.92 9.72
CA ALA A 16 -15.75 -2.01 10.84
C ALA A 16 -14.99 -3.34 10.85
N GLY A 17 -15.69 -4.44 10.61
CA GLY A 17 -15.09 -5.77 10.53
C GLY A 17 -14.04 -5.85 9.43
N LYS A 18 -14.33 -5.32 8.23
CA LYS A 18 -13.36 -5.27 7.14
C LYS A 18 -12.17 -4.36 7.45
N GLU A 19 -12.44 -3.14 7.88
CA GLU A 19 -11.40 -2.14 8.16
C GLU A 19 -10.45 -2.60 9.26
N TYR A 20 -10.96 -3.31 10.28
CA TYR A 20 -10.13 -3.94 11.31
C TYR A 20 -9.08 -4.86 10.70
N ILE A 21 -9.50 -5.75 9.80
CA ILE A 21 -8.60 -6.72 9.17
C ILE A 21 -7.62 -6.01 8.25
N ASP A 22 -8.08 -5.02 7.49
CA ASP A 22 -7.23 -4.22 6.60
C ASP A 22 -6.14 -3.51 7.37
N ALA A 23 -6.51 -2.74 8.40
CA ALA A 23 -5.58 -2.00 9.25
C ALA A 23 -4.63 -2.93 10.00
N SER A 24 -5.14 -4.01 10.62
CA SER A 24 -4.30 -4.98 11.35
C SER A 24 -3.32 -5.70 10.44
N THR A 25 -3.72 -6.00 9.20
CA THR A 25 -2.82 -6.61 8.20
C THR A 25 -1.74 -5.61 7.78
N GLN A 26 -2.09 -4.34 7.56
CA GLN A 26 -1.13 -3.30 7.17
C GLN A 26 -0.11 -3.00 8.27
N LEU A 27 -0.55 -2.97 9.54
CA LEU A 27 0.33 -2.74 10.69
C LEU A 27 1.07 -4.02 11.15
N GLY A 28 0.69 -5.20 10.64
CA GLY A 28 1.27 -6.47 11.04
C GLY A 28 0.92 -6.90 12.47
N SER A 29 -0.08 -6.27 13.09
CA SER A 29 -0.51 -6.55 14.46
C SER A 29 -2.02 -6.37 14.62
N PHE A 30 -2.65 -7.37 15.23
CA PHE A 30 -4.08 -7.35 15.59
C PHE A 30 -4.35 -6.70 16.94
N TYR A 31 -3.30 -6.41 17.70
CA TYR A 31 -3.36 -5.93 19.08
C TYR A 31 -2.96 -4.46 19.24
N GLU A 32 -2.78 -3.75 18.13
CA GLU A 32 -2.48 -2.32 18.15
C GLU A 32 -3.62 -1.52 18.78
N ILE A 33 -3.28 -0.78 19.84
CA ILE A 33 -4.24 0.02 20.62
C ILE A 33 -4.91 1.08 19.73
N SER A 34 -4.16 1.64 18.77
CA SER A 34 -4.62 2.62 17.80
C SER A 34 -5.77 2.10 16.92
N ILE A 35 -5.88 0.79 16.73
CA ILE A 35 -6.97 0.13 15.99
C ILE A 35 -8.10 -0.31 16.92
N ILE A 36 -7.74 -0.93 18.06
CA ILE A 36 -8.72 -1.52 18.98
C ILE A 36 -9.68 -0.46 19.54
N ILE A 37 -9.18 0.69 19.97
CA ILE A 37 -9.99 1.72 20.61
C ILE A 37 -11.09 2.26 19.66
N PRO A 38 -10.77 2.70 18.43
CA PRO A 38 -11.80 3.14 17.47
C PRO A 38 -12.85 2.08 17.17
N ILE A 39 -12.45 0.82 16.99
CA ILE A 39 -13.38 -0.27 16.70
C ILE A 39 -14.31 -0.53 17.87
N PHE A 40 -13.79 -0.53 19.09
CA PHE A 40 -14.60 -0.74 20.28
C PHE A 40 -15.65 0.37 20.44
N LEU A 41 -15.26 1.63 20.24
CA LEU A 41 -16.18 2.77 20.22
C LEU A 41 -17.24 2.62 19.13
N LEU A 42 -16.85 2.14 17.95
CA LEU A 42 -17.78 1.92 16.84
C LEU A 42 -18.77 0.78 17.13
N ILE A 43 -18.33 -0.31 17.75
CA ILE A 43 -19.21 -1.41 18.20
C ILE A 43 -20.22 -0.89 19.23
N ILE A 44 -19.80 -0.04 20.18
CA ILE A 44 -20.71 0.60 21.16
C ILE A 44 -21.73 1.48 20.43
N LEU A 45 -21.30 2.30 19.47
CA LEU A 45 -22.19 3.15 18.69
C LEU A 45 -23.21 2.32 17.90
N CYS A 46 -22.77 1.25 17.24
CA CYS A 46 -23.64 0.32 16.50
C CYS A 46 -24.63 -0.38 17.43
N THR A 47 -24.17 -0.82 18.59
CA THR A 47 -25.01 -1.40 19.65
C THR A 47 -26.12 -0.45 20.05
N TRP A 48 -25.79 0.83 20.22
CA TRP A 48 -26.75 1.87 20.56
C TRP A 48 -27.74 2.16 19.41
N LEU A 49 -27.26 2.21 18.17
CA LEU A 49 -28.11 2.40 16.99
C LEU A 49 -29.12 1.26 16.81
N ILE A 50 -28.66 0.02 16.90
CA ILE A 50 -29.49 -1.18 16.77
C ILE A 50 -30.48 -1.25 17.93
N GLY A 51 -30.00 -1.14 19.17
CA GLY A 51 -30.83 -1.26 20.36
C GLY A 51 -31.88 -0.16 20.48
N SER A 52 -31.54 1.09 20.16
CA SER A 52 -32.51 2.20 20.12
C SER A 52 -33.51 2.05 18.97
N GLY A 53 -33.15 1.36 17.89
CA GLY A 53 -34.05 1.00 16.80
C GLY A 53 -35.13 0.01 17.22
N PHE A 54 -34.76 -1.01 18.00
CA PHE A 54 -35.70 -2.04 18.48
C PHE A 54 -36.54 -1.59 19.71
N SER A 55 -35.97 -0.83 20.65
CA SER A 55 -36.65 -0.52 21.92
C SER A 55 -36.33 0.89 22.46
N VAL A 56 -36.92 1.92 21.85
CA VAL A 56 -36.71 3.35 22.20
C VAL A 56 -36.97 3.66 23.68
N ARG A 57 -37.92 2.97 24.34
CA ARG A 57 -38.32 3.27 25.73
C ARG A 57 -37.52 2.55 26.82
N LYS A 58 -36.77 1.49 26.50
CA LYS A 58 -36.07 0.66 27.51
C LYS A 58 -34.55 0.66 27.39
N PHE A 59 -34.01 1.25 26.33
CA PHE A 59 -32.58 1.19 26.05
C PHE A 59 -31.78 2.19 26.90
N LYS A 60 -31.33 1.74 28.08
CA LYS A 60 -30.34 2.44 28.92
C LYS A 60 -29.01 1.70 28.85
N PHE A 61 -27.89 2.41 28.93
CA PHE A 61 -26.54 1.81 28.88
C PHE A 61 -26.31 0.72 29.94
N LYS A 62 -26.93 0.83 31.12
CA LYS A 62 -26.86 -0.18 32.20
C LYS A 62 -27.97 -1.24 32.15
N SER A 63 -28.73 -1.33 31.06
CA SER A 63 -29.85 -2.29 30.95
C SER A 63 -29.38 -3.65 30.42
N PHE A 64 -30.09 -4.70 30.82
CA PHE A 64 -29.88 -6.05 30.26
C PHE A 64 -30.09 -6.08 28.73
N GLU A 65 -30.99 -5.23 28.22
CA GLU A 65 -31.20 -5.04 26.78
C GLU A 65 -29.93 -4.52 26.09
N PHE A 66 -29.21 -3.56 26.68
CA PHE A 66 -27.94 -3.07 26.12
C PHE A 66 -26.93 -4.21 25.98
N VAL A 67 -26.75 -5.03 27.01
CA VAL A 67 -25.83 -6.16 27.01
C VAL A 67 -26.20 -7.16 25.90
N LYS A 68 -27.50 -7.45 25.73
CA LYS A 68 -27.99 -8.34 24.66
C LYS A 68 -27.63 -7.80 23.27
N PHE A 69 -27.88 -6.53 22.99
CA PHE A 69 -27.55 -5.91 21.70
C PHE A 69 -26.04 -5.75 21.51
N PHE A 70 -25.27 -5.58 22.58
CA PHE A 70 -23.82 -5.56 22.53
C PHE A 70 -23.27 -6.90 22.07
N ILE A 71 -23.76 -8.00 22.65
CA ILE A 71 -23.37 -9.37 22.25
C ILE A 71 -23.70 -9.60 20.77
N ILE A 72 -24.91 -9.22 20.31
CA ILE A 72 -25.28 -9.35 18.89
C ILE A 72 -24.34 -8.55 17.99
N SER A 73 -24.03 -7.32 18.37
CA SER A 73 -23.14 -6.44 17.59
C SER A 73 -21.72 -7.00 17.54
N PHE A 74 -21.20 -7.47 18.68
CA PHE A 74 -19.89 -8.07 18.80
C PHE A 74 -19.77 -9.37 17.98
N VAL A 75 -20.76 -10.27 18.09
CA VAL A 75 -20.78 -11.52 17.29
C VAL A 75 -20.86 -11.21 15.80
N THR A 76 -21.65 -10.22 15.40
CA THR A 76 -21.73 -9.81 13.99
C THR A 76 -20.40 -9.28 13.49
N PHE A 77 -19.77 -8.39 14.25
CA PHE A 77 -18.42 -7.88 13.95
C PHE A 77 -17.41 -9.02 13.84
N ALA A 78 -17.37 -9.91 14.83
CA ALA A 78 -16.44 -11.04 14.87
C ALA A 78 -16.63 -11.97 13.67
N THR A 79 -17.88 -12.26 13.30
CA THR A 79 -18.19 -13.08 12.14
C THR A 79 -17.68 -12.43 10.86
N VAL A 80 -17.94 -11.13 10.65
CA VAL A 80 -17.43 -10.40 9.48
C VAL A 80 -15.90 -10.37 9.47
N ALA A 81 -15.26 -10.09 10.61
CA ALA A 81 -13.81 -10.08 10.74
C ALA A 81 -13.22 -11.46 10.38
N ILE A 82 -13.77 -12.56 10.89
CA ILE A 82 -13.33 -13.93 10.58
C ILE A 82 -13.50 -14.24 9.09
N PHE A 83 -14.66 -13.95 8.50
CA PHE A 83 -14.88 -14.15 7.06
C PHE A 83 -13.94 -13.28 6.22
N SER A 84 -13.68 -12.04 6.63
CA SER A 84 -12.79 -11.11 5.95
C SER A 84 -11.34 -11.61 6.02
N ILE A 85 -10.88 -12.08 7.18
CA ILE A 85 -9.59 -12.77 7.35
C ILE A 85 -9.53 -13.97 6.40
N GLY A 86 -10.53 -14.85 6.42
CA GLY A 86 -10.56 -16.03 5.56
C GLY A 86 -10.51 -15.70 4.08
N SER A 87 -11.19 -14.63 3.65
CA SER A 87 -11.17 -14.17 2.26
C SER A 87 -9.84 -13.54 1.83
N LYS A 88 -9.06 -12.99 2.78
CA LYS A 88 -7.71 -12.45 2.52
C LYS A 88 -6.60 -13.48 2.61
N ILE A 89 -6.78 -14.52 3.42
CA ILE A 89 -5.78 -15.58 3.62
C ILE A 89 -5.71 -16.49 2.40
N ILE A 90 -6.73 -16.55 1.54
CA ILE A 90 -6.59 -17.21 0.25
C ILE A 90 -5.81 -16.26 -0.64
N PRO A 91 -4.53 -16.54 -0.92
CA PRO A 91 -3.80 -15.75 -1.87
C PRO A 91 -4.54 -15.87 -3.20
N SER A 92 -5.07 -14.75 -3.70
CA SER A 92 -5.42 -14.69 -5.10
C SER A 92 -4.12 -14.90 -5.89
N ASN A 93 -4.21 -15.68 -6.97
CA ASN A 93 -3.13 -15.84 -7.95
C ASN A 93 -1.93 -16.66 -7.44
N PHE A 94 -2.16 -17.94 -7.14
CA PHE A 94 -1.05 -18.91 -7.06
C PHE A 94 -0.50 -19.16 -8.46
N VAL A 95 0.81 -19.04 -8.60
CA VAL A 95 1.52 -19.35 -9.85
C VAL A 95 2.60 -20.38 -9.55
N VAL A 96 2.75 -21.35 -10.43
CA VAL A 96 3.86 -22.31 -10.35
C VAL A 96 5.02 -21.74 -11.14
N ILE A 97 6.11 -21.43 -10.45
CA ILE A 97 7.34 -20.89 -11.05
C ILE A 97 8.48 -21.83 -10.66
N ASN A 98 9.15 -22.41 -11.66
CA ASN A 98 10.25 -23.35 -11.46
C ASN A 98 9.93 -24.50 -10.48
N GLY A 99 8.68 -24.98 -10.49
CA GLY A 99 8.21 -26.07 -9.64
C GLY A 99 7.86 -25.67 -8.20
N ILE A 100 7.91 -24.38 -7.86
CA ILE A 100 7.45 -23.85 -6.57
C ILE A 100 6.09 -23.19 -6.78
N LYS A 101 5.11 -23.52 -5.92
CA LYS A 101 3.79 -22.87 -5.94
C LYS A 101 3.84 -21.62 -5.08
N VAL A 102 3.85 -20.45 -5.74
CA VAL A 102 4.03 -19.18 -5.06
C VAL A 102 2.73 -18.35 -5.10
N PRO A 103 2.21 -17.92 -3.95
CA PRO A 103 1.18 -16.90 -3.88
C PRO A 103 1.74 -15.51 -4.25
N LEU A 104 1.13 -14.86 -5.25
CA LEU A 104 1.58 -13.53 -5.72
C LEU A 104 0.74 -12.37 -5.17
N GLY A 105 -0.41 -12.61 -4.54
CA GLY A 105 -1.37 -11.56 -4.14
C GLY A 105 -0.73 -10.39 -3.40
N LYS A 106 0.08 -10.64 -2.36
CA LYS A 106 0.76 -9.56 -1.61
C LYS A 106 1.78 -8.79 -2.43
N CYS A 107 2.47 -9.45 -3.36
CA CYS A 107 3.41 -8.78 -4.25
C CYS A 107 2.66 -7.87 -5.23
N ILE A 108 1.56 -8.35 -5.82
CA ILE A 108 0.73 -7.58 -6.73
C ILE A 108 0.13 -6.37 -6.00
N ASP A 109 -0.44 -6.55 -4.82
CA ASP A 109 -1.03 -5.45 -4.06
C ASP A 109 0.02 -4.44 -3.57
N GLY A 110 1.19 -4.94 -3.15
CA GLY A 110 2.29 -4.12 -2.67
C GLY A 110 2.83 -3.15 -3.72
N ASN A 111 2.79 -3.53 -5.00
CA ASN A 111 3.32 -2.72 -6.10
C ASN A 111 2.29 -1.79 -6.75
N ARG A 112 1.04 -1.76 -6.29
CA ARG A 112 -0.05 -0.94 -6.86
C ARG A 112 0.27 0.55 -6.99
N ARG A 113 1.15 1.08 -6.14
CA ARG A 113 1.55 2.50 -6.16
C ARG A 113 2.55 2.83 -7.28
N ILE A 114 3.36 1.84 -7.68
CA ILE A 114 4.45 2.02 -8.64
C ILE A 114 3.98 1.60 -10.03
N ILE A 115 3.32 0.44 -10.13
CA ILE A 115 2.83 -0.13 -11.39
C ILE A 115 1.29 -0.09 -11.34
N PRO A 116 0.61 0.80 -12.07
CA PRO A 116 -0.85 0.98 -11.96
C PRO A 116 -1.67 -0.18 -12.55
N ASP A 117 -1.18 -0.86 -13.58
CA ASP A 117 -1.86 -1.99 -14.22
C ASP A 117 -1.65 -3.30 -13.43
N GLU A 118 -2.70 -4.09 -13.29
CA GLU A 118 -2.64 -5.34 -12.50
C GLU A 118 -1.89 -6.46 -13.20
N LYS A 119 -1.99 -6.57 -14.53
CA LYS A 119 -1.27 -7.60 -15.29
C LYS A 119 0.21 -7.31 -15.32
N GLU A 120 0.60 -6.05 -15.51
CA GLU A 120 2.00 -5.63 -15.42
C GLU A 120 2.59 -5.91 -14.03
N ARG A 121 1.81 -5.73 -12.95
CA ARG A 121 2.23 -6.12 -11.59
C ARG A 121 2.41 -7.62 -11.43
N GLU A 122 1.50 -8.41 -11.99
CA GLU A 122 1.61 -9.86 -11.96
C GLU A 122 2.86 -10.34 -12.70
N GLU A 123 3.13 -9.77 -13.88
CA GLU A 123 4.33 -10.05 -14.68
C GLU A 123 5.62 -9.66 -13.95
N TYR A 124 5.66 -8.47 -13.33
CA TYR A 124 6.76 -8.04 -12.46
C TYR A 124 7.07 -9.08 -11.38
N CYS A 125 6.05 -9.44 -10.61
CA CYS A 125 6.17 -10.36 -9.48
C CYS A 125 6.60 -11.76 -9.94
N LYS A 126 6.12 -12.22 -11.10
CA LYS A 126 6.56 -13.49 -11.71
C LYS A 126 8.03 -13.43 -12.10
N CYS A 127 8.44 -12.39 -12.84
CA CYS A 127 9.81 -12.22 -13.29
C CYS A 127 10.80 -12.21 -12.11
N PHE A 128 10.48 -11.46 -11.05
CA PHE A 128 11.31 -11.37 -9.85
C PHE A 128 11.54 -12.76 -9.23
N ILE A 129 10.47 -13.53 -9.05
CA ILE A 129 10.54 -14.86 -8.44
C ILE A 129 11.23 -15.86 -9.37
N GLU A 130 11.01 -15.75 -10.68
CA GLU A 130 11.66 -16.59 -11.68
C GLU A 130 13.18 -16.40 -11.64
N LYS A 131 13.68 -15.16 -11.65
CA LYS A 131 15.12 -14.85 -11.54
C LYS A 131 15.75 -15.46 -10.27
N ILE A 132 15.06 -15.36 -9.14
CA ILE A 132 15.53 -15.97 -7.86
C ILE A 132 15.53 -17.49 -7.95
N THR A 133 14.45 -18.09 -8.43
CA THR A 133 14.26 -19.53 -8.40
C THR A 133 15.02 -20.26 -9.51
N ASN A 134 15.52 -19.54 -10.52
CA ASN A 134 16.46 -20.05 -11.52
C ASN A 134 17.85 -20.33 -10.93
N GLN A 135 18.22 -19.67 -9.83
CA GLN A 135 19.46 -19.93 -9.10
C GLN A 135 19.22 -21.04 -8.06
N PRO A 136 19.85 -22.23 -8.15
CA PRO A 136 19.57 -23.36 -7.25
C PRO A 136 19.78 -23.03 -5.77
N GLU A 137 20.82 -22.27 -5.45
CA GLU A 137 21.15 -21.88 -4.08
C GLU A 137 20.07 -20.96 -3.48
N LEU A 138 19.64 -19.95 -4.24
CA LEU A 138 18.60 -19.02 -3.80
C LEU A 138 17.24 -19.70 -3.74
N LYS A 139 16.93 -20.56 -4.71
CA LYS A 139 15.74 -21.41 -4.71
C LYS A 139 15.66 -22.21 -3.41
N SER A 140 16.71 -22.95 -3.05
CA SER A 140 16.73 -23.74 -1.82
C SER A 140 16.63 -22.86 -0.57
N LYS A 141 17.28 -21.70 -0.56
CA LYS A 141 17.25 -20.76 0.58
C LYS A 141 15.86 -20.15 0.80
N TYR A 142 15.17 -19.80 -0.29
CA TYR A 142 13.95 -18.99 -0.26
C TYR A 142 12.66 -19.77 -0.49
N GLN A 143 12.72 -21.03 -0.93
CA GLN A 143 11.54 -21.85 -1.26
C GLN A 143 10.43 -21.75 -0.22
N LYS A 144 10.75 -22.03 1.05
CA LYS A 144 9.74 -21.98 2.12
C LYS A 144 9.12 -20.60 2.29
N LYS A 145 9.91 -19.54 2.22
CA LYS A 145 9.39 -18.16 2.32
C LYS A 145 8.50 -17.81 1.12
N LEU A 146 8.85 -18.28 -0.08
CA LEU A 146 8.07 -18.08 -1.28
C LEU A 146 6.73 -18.83 -1.20
N GLU A 147 6.72 -20.09 -0.73
CA GLU A 147 5.49 -20.88 -0.53
C GLU A 147 4.60 -20.31 0.59
N ASP A 148 5.19 -19.77 1.65
CA ASP A 148 4.51 -19.22 2.84
C ASP A 148 4.02 -17.76 2.67
N ASP A 149 3.86 -17.25 1.43
CA ASP A 149 3.37 -15.88 1.15
C ASP A 149 4.23 -14.76 1.77
N LYS A 150 5.55 -14.97 1.76
CA LYS A 150 6.56 -14.01 2.24
C LYS A 150 7.45 -13.48 1.11
N VAL A 151 6.90 -13.32 -0.09
CA VAL A 151 7.61 -12.77 -1.27
C VAL A 151 8.24 -11.40 -0.95
N ASN A 152 7.52 -10.54 -0.21
CA ASN A 152 8.03 -9.21 0.17
C ASN A 152 9.26 -9.26 1.09
N ASP A 153 9.37 -10.27 1.95
CA ASP A 153 10.54 -10.45 2.81
C ASP A 153 11.75 -10.89 1.98
N VAL A 154 11.52 -11.80 1.02
CA VAL A 154 12.54 -12.21 0.04
C VAL A 154 12.99 -11.01 -0.80
N PHE A 155 12.05 -10.17 -1.23
CA PHE A 155 12.36 -8.95 -1.98
C PHE A 155 13.31 -8.02 -1.21
N LYS A 156 12.97 -7.70 0.05
CA LYS A 156 13.81 -6.84 0.90
C LYS A 156 15.20 -7.42 1.12
N GLU A 157 15.30 -8.73 1.35
CA GLU A 157 16.59 -9.40 1.54
C GLU A 157 17.46 -9.37 0.27
N ILE A 158 16.87 -9.65 -0.89
CA ILE A 158 17.60 -9.62 -2.16
C ILE A 158 18.03 -8.20 -2.50
N GLN A 159 17.13 -7.22 -2.38
CA GLN A 159 17.41 -5.80 -2.64
C GLN A 159 18.54 -5.25 -1.78
N SER A 160 18.69 -5.76 -0.55
CA SER A 160 19.76 -5.35 0.37
C SER A 160 21.08 -6.11 0.14
N SER A 161 21.15 -6.97 -0.87
CA SER A 161 22.29 -7.85 -1.14
C SER A 161 22.90 -7.58 -2.53
N PRO A 162 24.19 -7.94 -2.75
CA PRO A 162 24.81 -7.85 -4.07
C PRO A 162 24.06 -8.65 -5.15
N LYS A 163 23.27 -9.66 -4.74
CA LYS A 163 22.48 -10.50 -5.66
C LYS A 163 21.41 -9.72 -6.42
N PHE A 164 20.98 -8.55 -5.94
CA PHE A 164 20.00 -7.74 -6.68
C PHE A 164 20.50 -7.35 -8.07
N LEU A 165 21.75 -6.89 -8.15
CA LEU A 165 22.40 -6.52 -9.40
C LEU A 165 22.79 -7.77 -10.21
N GLU A 166 23.36 -8.79 -9.56
CA GLU A 166 23.77 -10.02 -10.27
C GLU A 166 22.62 -10.81 -10.92
N LEU A 167 21.38 -10.60 -10.46
CA LEU A 167 20.20 -11.24 -11.03
C LEU A 167 19.51 -10.39 -12.10
N ASP A 168 20.02 -9.19 -12.38
CA ASP A 168 19.42 -8.20 -13.27
C ASP A 168 17.92 -8.02 -12.96
N ILE A 169 17.59 -7.81 -11.68
CA ILE A 169 16.19 -7.65 -11.24
C ILE A 169 15.55 -6.39 -11.86
N GLU A 170 16.35 -5.40 -12.21
CA GLU A 170 15.93 -4.23 -12.97
C GLU A 170 15.26 -4.57 -14.31
N ASP A 171 15.65 -5.67 -14.96
CA ASP A 171 15.01 -6.14 -16.19
C ASP A 171 13.53 -6.51 -15.98
N CYS A 172 13.16 -6.92 -14.76
CA CYS A 172 11.76 -7.20 -14.47
C CYS A 172 10.90 -5.93 -14.53
N MET A 173 11.51 -4.75 -14.36
CA MET A 173 10.85 -3.46 -14.57
C MET A 173 10.94 -2.99 -16.02
N SER A 174 11.95 -3.40 -16.80
CA SER A 174 12.14 -2.92 -18.18
C SER A 174 11.05 -3.41 -19.15
N SER A 175 10.41 -4.54 -18.84
CA SER A 175 9.22 -5.03 -19.56
C SER A 175 7.96 -4.20 -19.30
N ILE A 176 7.97 -3.38 -18.25
CA ILE A 176 6.84 -2.56 -17.81
C ILE A 176 7.09 -1.14 -18.29
N LYS A 177 6.28 -0.66 -19.23
CA LYS A 177 6.33 0.74 -19.66
C LYS A 177 5.93 1.62 -18.47
N MET A 178 6.92 2.08 -17.72
CA MET A 178 6.73 2.90 -16.55
C MET A 178 6.21 4.26 -17.01
N LYS A 179 4.90 4.46 -16.83
CA LYS A 179 4.26 5.72 -17.20
C LYS A 179 4.40 6.72 -16.08
N TRP A 180 4.58 7.98 -16.44
CA TRP A 180 4.36 9.08 -15.53
C TRP A 180 2.97 8.99 -14.89
N THR A 181 2.94 9.02 -13.57
CA THR A 181 1.71 9.17 -12.80
C THR A 181 1.81 10.41 -11.92
N ASP A 182 0.66 10.94 -11.49
CA ASP A 182 0.63 12.02 -10.51
C ASP A 182 1.21 11.60 -9.17
N ASN A 183 1.10 10.33 -8.81
CA ASN A 183 1.70 9.82 -7.57
C ASN A 183 3.23 9.86 -7.62
N ILE A 184 3.84 9.43 -8.73
CA ILE A 184 5.30 9.47 -8.92
C ILE A 184 5.78 10.92 -8.90
N ALA A 185 5.17 11.79 -9.69
CA ALA A 185 5.51 13.20 -9.76
C ALA A 185 5.40 13.90 -8.39
N ASN A 186 4.27 13.71 -7.69
CA ASN A 186 4.08 14.29 -6.36
C ASN A 186 5.07 13.71 -5.33
N SER A 187 5.48 12.45 -5.48
CA SER A 187 6.49 11.85 -4.60
C SER A 187 7.88 12.47 -4.84
N MET A 188 8.29 12.65 -6.10
CA MET A 188 9.53 13.32 -6.46
C MET A 188 9.54 14.77 -5.98
N LYS A 189 8.47 15.52 -6.27
CA LYS A 189 8.28 16.91 -5.80
C LYS A 189 8.47 17.03 -4.29
N ARG A 190 7.86 16.13 -3.51
CA ARG A 190 8.00 16.13 -2.04
C ARG A 190 9.43 15.82 -1.60
N ASN A 191 10.15 14.97 -2.31
CA ASN A 191 11.53 14.63 -1.96
C ASN A 191 12.45 15.83 -2.23
N TRP A 192 12.39 16.43 -3.42
CA TRP A 192 13.16 17.65 -3.73
C TRP A 192 12.86 18.79 -2.77
N LYS A 193 11.57 19.02 -2.48
CA LYS A 193 11.18 20.04 -1.50
C LYS A 193 11.80 19.82 -0.12
N LYS A 194 11.90 18.57 0.34
CA LYS A 194 12.55 18.25 1.62
C LYS A 194 14.05 18.52 1.60
N GLU A 195 14.70 18.32 0.46
CA GLU A 195 16.14 18.54 0.31
C GLU A 195 16.49 20.04 0.20
N LEU A 196 15.58 20.87 -0.31
CA LEU A 196 15.82 22.29 -0.54
C LEU A 196 15.41 23.20 0.62
N ILE A 197 14.43 22.80 1.43
CA ILE A 197 14.01 23.59 2.61
C ILE A 197 15.16 23.67 3.62
N GLY A 198 15.43 24.87 4.13
CA GLY A 198 16.51 25.14 5.07
C GLY A 198 17.89 25.29 4.43
N THR A 199 17.98 25.29 3.09
CA THR A 199 19.22 25.54 2.35
C THR A 199 19.32 27.00 1.90
N GLU A 200 20.49 27.41 1.40
CA GLU A 200 20.68 28.74 0.81
C GLU A 200 19.74 29.00 -0.38
N PHE A 201 19.37 27.94 -1.12
CA PHE A 201 18.43 28.01 -2.23
C PHE A 201 17.06 28.56 -1.82
N GLU A 202 16.60 28.25 -0.60
CA GLU A 202 15.34 28.80 -0.07
C GLU A 202 15.39 30.32 0.05
N SER A 203 16.57 30.90 0.27
CA SER A 203 16.73 32.36 0.42
C SER A 203 16.63 33.09 -0.93
N THR A 204 17.10 32.46 -2.01
CA THR A 204 17.19 33.07 -3.36
C THR A 204 16.02 32.70 -4.28
N ASN A 205 15.37 31.55 -4.07
CA ASN A 205 14.40 30.97 -4.99
C ASN A 205 13.10 30.51 -4.29
N ASP A 206 11.99 30.47 -5.03
CA ASP A 206 10.74 29.83 -4.64
C ASP A 206 10.82 28.32 -4.90
N ILE A 207 10.96 27.55 -3.81
CA ILE A 207 11.08 26.09 -3.84
C ILE A 207 9.89 25.42 -4.52
N GLU A 208 8.67 25.93 -4.30
CA GLU A 208 7.46 25.30 -4.86
C GLU A 208 7.48 25.44 -6.38
N LYS A 209 7.76 26.67 -6.86
CA LYS A 209 7.86 26.99 -8.28
C LYS A 209 9.00 26.22 -8.97
N TYR A 210 10.14 26.07 -8.29
CA TYR A 210 11.27 25.26 -8.78
C TYR A 210 10.87 23.79 -8.95
N CYS A 211 10.29 23.19 -7.89
CA CYS A 211 9.93 21.78 -7.92
C CYS A 211 8.81 21.47 -8.92
N ASP A 212 7.87 22.40 -9.12
CA ASP A 212 6.84 22.30 -10.17
C ASP A 212 7.46 22.33 -11.57
N CYS A 213 8.38 23.27 -11.82
CA CYS A 213 9.11 23.32 -13.08
C CYS A 213 9.87 22.02 -13.35
N LEU A 214 10.58 21.48 -12.36
CA LEU A 214 11.29 20.21 -12.51
C LEU A 214 10.33 19.09 -12.93
N VAL A 215 9.22 18.91 -12.21
CA VAL A 215 8.22 17.88 -12.55
C VAL A 215 7.72 18.03 -13.99
N ASP A 216 7.40 19.25 -14.41
CA ASP A 216 6.87 19.52 -15.75
C ASP A 216 7.91 19.27 -16.86
N GLU A 217 9.18 19.60 -16.62
CA GLU A 217 10.25 19.34 -17.57
C GLU A 217 10.63 17.85 -17.64
N TYR A 218 10.80 17.18 -16.50
CA TYR A 218 11.11 15.74 -16.46
C TYR A 218 9.99 14.90 -17.10
N ARG A 219 8.73 15.32 -16.97
CA ARG A 219 7.57 14.66 -17.60
C ARG A 219 7.58 14.64 -19.13
N LYS A 220 8.44 15.45 -19.77
CA LYS A 220 8.62 15.45 -21.22
C LYS A 220 9.45 14.28 -21.72
N PHE A 221 10.13 13.58 -20.81
CA PHE A 221 10.95 12.41 -21.11
C PHE A 221 10.25 11.14 -20.63
N PRO A 222 10.46 9.99 -21.32
CA PRO A 222 10.09 8.68 -20.78
C PRO A 222 10.70 8.49 -19.39
N LEU A 223 9.94 7.89 -18.48
CA LEU A 223 10.40 7.68 -17.09
C LEU A 223 11.61 6.74 -17.05
N GLU A 224 11.71 5.81 -17.99
CA GLU A 224 12.87 4.94 -18.14
C GLU A 224 14.14 5.75 -18.44
N LYS A 225 14.06 6.73 -19.36
CA LYS A 225 15.20 7.58 -19.73
C LYS A 225 15.74 8.37 -18.54
N ILE A 226 14.86 8.91 -17.69
CA ILE A 226 15.31 9.73 -16.54
C ILE A 226 15.86 8.89 -15.38
N MET A 227 15.59 7.57 -15.39
CA MET A 227 16.07 6.61 -14.40
C MET A 227 17.35 5.91 -14.85
N GLU A 228 17.80 6.09 -16.09
CA GLU A 228 19.06 5.57 -16.58
C GLU A 228 20.25 6.17 -15.81
N ASP A 229 21.25 5.32 -15.56
CA ASP A 229 22.51 5.74 -14.95
C ASP A 229 23.15 6.87 -15.76
N GLY A 230 23.48 7.97 -15.09
CA GLY A 230 24.09 9.16 -15.71
C GLY A 230 23.09 10.16 -16.29
N PHE A 231 21.78 9.91 -16.29
CA PHE A 231 20.82 10.93 -16.73
C PHE A 231 20.94 12.22 -15.91
N ALA A 232 21.11 12.11 -14.59
CA ALA A 232 21.29 13.26 -13.70
C ALA A 232 22.53 14.12 -14.03
N GLU A 233 23.51 13.54 -14.71
CA GLU A 233 24.76 14.19 -15.14
C GLU A 233 24.72 14.60 -16.62
N SER A 234 23.63 14.26 -17.32
CA SER A 234 23.45 14.57 -18.73
C SER A 234 23.27 16.08 -18.94
N LYS A 235 23.56 16.53 -20.17
CA LYS A 235 23.32 17.92 -20.56
C LYS A 235 21.85 18.29 -20.40
N GLU A 236 20.94 17.36 -20.72
CA GLU A 236 19.52 17.58 -20.56
C GLU A 236 19.12 17.84 -19.10
N ALA A 237 19.64 17.07 -18.15
CA ALA A 237 19.33 17.30 -16.73
C ALA A 237 19.87 18.64 -16.23
N VAL A 238 21.10 19.00 -16.63
CA VAL A 238 21.71 20.30 -16.30
C VAL A 238 20.91 21.47 -16.89
N GLU A 239 20.48 21.37 -18.15
CA GLU A 239 19.66 22.41 -18.80
C GLU A 239 18.30 22.58 -18.12
N ILE A 240 17.67 21.49 -17.70
CA ILE A 240 16.42 21.53 -16.92
C ILE A 240 16.65 22.22 -15.59
N ASP A 241 17.71 21.86 -14.88
CA ASP A 241 18.04 22.44 -13.57
C ASP A 241 18.32 23.95 -13.67
N GLU A 242 19.15 24.38 -14.61
CA GLU A 242 19.44 25.79 -14.84
C GLU A 242 18.18 26.58 -15.20
N LYS A 243 17.33 26.01 -16.06
CA LYS A 243 16.06 26.62 -16.47
C LYS A 243 15.14 26.81 -15.27
N CYS A 244 14.93 25.75 -14.49
CA CYS A 244 14.02 25.79 -13.35
C CYS A 244 14.55 26.66 -12.21
N THR A 245 15.87 26.70 -12.01
CA THR A 245 16.52 27.63 -11.08
C THR A 245 16.21 29.06 -11.48
N LYS A 246 16.51 29.48 -12.72
CA LYS A 246 16.24 30.85 -13.20
C LYS A 246 14.76 31.22 -13.11
N GLN A 247 13.85 30.29 -13.42
CA GLN A 247 12.41 30.56 -13.37
C GLN A 247 11.86 30.70 -11.95
N SER A 248 12.57 30.21 -10.95
CA SER A 248 12.15 30.23 -9.56
C SER A 248 12.78 31.36 -8.73
N GLU A 249 13.65 32.19 -9.30
CA GLU A 249 14.23 33.35 -8.61
C GLU A 249 13.14 34.30 -8.08
N LYS A 250 13.37 34.86 -6.88
CA LYS A 250 12.44 35.76 -6.18
C LYS A 250 12.51 37.21 -6.64
#